data_AF-A0A4R0XC30-F1
#
_entry.id   AF-A0A4R0XC30-F1
#
_cell.length_a   1.000
_cell.length_b   1.000
_cell.length_c   1.000
_cell.angle_alpha   90.00
_cell.angle_beta   90.00
_cell.angle_gamma   90.00
#
_symmetry.space_group_name_H-M   'P 1'
#
loop_
_entity.id
_entity.type
_entity.pdbx_description
1 polymer ?
#
loop_
_entity_poly.entity_id
_entity_poly.type
_entity_poly.pdbx_seq_one_letter_code
_entity_poly.pdbx_strand_id
1 'polypeptide(L)'
;MRLATLRQTGSRAIEKPFYPENKRAVTDEAGMATKIWKAPSHQARLAFAVELARAASYIASTLTTKSTLAAVTEVLEQFVVDRGSGGLDQFCNVLVDDLEKRGCAYGVVAVKSYLRAGPRGDA
;
A
#
# COMPACT_ATOMS: atom_id res chain seq x y z
N MET A 1 -11.62 25.21 8.39
CA MET A 1 -12.19 23.85 8.24
C MET A 1 -13.64 23.98 7.83
N ARG A 2 -14.02 23.52 6.63
CA ARG A 2 -15.43 23.46 6.19
C ARG A 2 -15.80 21.98 6.02
N LEU A 3 -16.76 21.53 6.82
CA LEU A 3 -17.40 20.21 6.71
C LEU A 3 -18.29 20.20 5.47
N ALA A 4 -18.09 19.26 4.56
CA ALA A 4 -19.03 18.99 3.48
C ALA A 4 -19.97 17.85 3.93
N THR A 5 -21.22 18.18 4.20
CA THR A 5 -22.28 17.20 4.48
C THR A 5 -22.90 16.78 3.15
N LEU A 6 -22.64 15.54 2.71
CA LEU A 6 -23.30 14.98 1.53
C LEU A 6 -24.65 14.40 1.95
N ARG A 7 -25.74 15.02 1.51
CA ARG A 7 -27.12 14.60 1.82
C ARG A 7 -27.57 13.59 0.77
N GLN A 8 -27.68 12.31 1.14
CA GLN A 8 -28.32 11.29 0.29
C GLN A 8 -29.70 10.96 0.87
N THR A 9 -30.74 11.26 0.09
CA THR A 9 -32.14 10.94 0.39
C THR A 9 -32.42 9.45 0.17
N GLY A 10 -32.91 8.79 1.21
CA GLY A 10 -33.62 7.51 1.13
C GLY A 10 -32.81 6.29 1.57
N SER A 11 -33.30 5.64 2.64
CA SER A 11 -32.82 4.38 3.27
C SER A 11 -31.63 4.51 4.22
N ARG A 12 -31.98 4.83 5.48
CA ARG A 12 -31.24 4.56 6.73
C ARG A 12 -29.73 4.38 6.57
N ALA A 13 -29.06 5.45 6.13
CA ALA A 13 -27.62 5.49 6.04
C ALA A 13 -27.03 5.54 7.44
N ILE A 14 -26.19 4.56 7.76
CA ILE A 14 -25.35 4.59 8.96
C ILE A 14 -24.23 5.59 8.63
N GLU A 15 -24.42 6.87 8.96
CA GLU A 15 -23.41 7.90 8.73
C GLU A 15 -22.15 7.58 9.54
N LYS A 16 -21.14 7.01 8.87
CA LYS A 16 -19.79 6.93 9.41
C LYS A 16 -19.00 8.13 8.90
N PRO A 17 -18.31 8.88 9.78
CA PRO A 17 -17.48 9.99 9.35
C PRO A 17 -16.45 9.50 8.33
N PHE A 18 -16.45 10.16 7.17
CA PHE A 18 -15.45 9.96 6.13
C PHE A 18 -14.20 10.75 6.53
N TYR A 19 -13.15 10.05 6.96
CA TYR A 19 -11.86 10.63 7.30
C TYR A 19 -10.93 10.62 6.08
N PRO A 20 -10.73 11.77 5.40
CA PRO A 20 -9.99 11.84 4.15
C PRO A 20 -8.49 11.62 4.33
N GLU A 21 -7.95 11.67 5.57
CA GLU A 21 -6.53 11.44 5.81
C GLU A 21 -6.06 10.03 5.42
N ASN A 22 -6.99 9.07 5.27
CA ASN A 22 -6.66 7.66 5.08
C ASN A 22 -7.36 6.97 3.89
N LYS A 23 -8.04 7.73 3.00
CA LYS A 23 -8.72 7.15 1.83
C LYS A 23 -8.67 8.14 0.65
N ARG A 24 -8.05 7.72 -0.46
CA ARG A 24 -8.21 8.39 -1.76
C ARG A 24 -9.30 7.66 -2.54
N ALA A 25 -10.45 8.31 -2.70
CA ALA A 25 -11.48 7.86 -3.63
C ALA A 25 -11.20 8.50 -4.99
N VAL A 26 -11.13 7.70 -6.05
CA VAL A 26 -11.23 8.18 -7.43
C VAL A 26 -12.67 7.94 -7.84
N THR A 27 -13.38 9.03 -8.13
CA THR A 27 -14.77 9.00 -8.62
C THR A 27 -14.74 9.09 -10.15
N ASP A 28 -15.52 8.26 -10.83
CA ASP A 28 -15.81 8.46 -12.25
C ASP A 28 -16.82 9.61 -12.45
N GLU A 29 -17.14 9.92 -13.71
CA GLU A 29 -18.09 10.99 -14.08
C GLU A 29 -19.52 10.75 -13.55
N ALA A 30 -19.85 9.51 -13.12
CA ALA A 30 -21.14 9.15 -12.56
C ALA A 30 -21.20 9.29 -11.01
N GLY A 31 -20.10 9.73 -10.37
CA GLY A 31 -20.04 9.87 -8.92
C GLY A 31 -19.97 8.52 -8.18
N MET A 32 -19.70 7.42 -8.89
CA MET A 32 -19.53 6.10 -8.30
C MET A 32 -18.07 5.90 -7.87
N ALA A 33 -17.87 5.53 -6.61
CA ALA A 33 -16.55 5.14 -6.10
C ALA A 33 -16.22 3.72 -6.60
N THR A 34 -15.55 3.61 -7.75
CA THR A 34 -15.24 2.32 -8.38
C THR A 34 -14.06 1.59 -7.72
N LYS A 35 -13.29 2.25 -6.84
CA LYS A 35 -12.21 1.61 -6.06
C LYS A 35 -11.88 2.41 -4.81
N ILE A 36 -12.12 1.82 -3.63
CA ILE A 36 -11.69 2.38 -2.35
C ILE A 36 -10.31 1.79 -2.03
N TRP A 37 -9.24 2.55 -2.27
CA TRP A 37 -7.94 2.20 -1.72
C TRP A 37 -7.89 2.62 -0.25
N LYS A 38 -7.58 1.71 0.67
CA LYS A 38 -7.08 2.13 1.98
C LYS A 38 -5.79 2.88 1.72
N ALA A 39 -5.71 4.15 2.10
CA ALA A 39 -4.43 4.84 2.08
C ALA A 39 -3.47 4.09 3.02
N PRO A 40 -2.17 4.13 2.74
CA PRO A 40 -1.19 3.51 3.59
C PRO A 40 -1.31 4.09 5.01
N SER A 41 -1.71 3.28 5.98
CA SER A 41 -2.04 3.79 7.31
C SER A 41 -0.81 4.41 7.97
N HIS A 42 -0.96 5.60 8.54
CA HIS A 42 0.10 6.27 9.32
C HIS A 42 0.70 5.33 10.39
N GLN A 43 -0.15 4.50 11.00
CA GLN A 43 0.27 3.50 11.98
C GLN A 43 1.22 2.44 11.40
N ALA A 44 0.96 1.91 10.20
CA ALA A 44 1.87 0.96 9.53
C ALA A 44 3.22 1.61 9.21
N ARG A 45 3.24 2.89 8.82
CA ARG A 45 4.50 3.61 8.57
C ARG A 45 5.35 3.72 9.83
N LEU A 46 4.72 3.99 10.98
CA LEU A 46 5.42 4.05 12.25
C LEU A 46 5.88 2.64 12.69
N ALA A 47 5.02 1.63 12.55
CA ALA A 47 5.31 0.26 12.97
C ALA A 47 6.47 -0.40 12.21
N PHE A 48 6.70 0.01 10.97
CA PHE A 48 7.71 -0.54 10.05
C PHE A 48 8.72 0.51 9.58
N ALA A 49 8.88 1.62 10.31
CA ALA A 49 9.63 2.78 9.81
C ALA A 49 11.06 2.45 9.36
N VAL A 50 11.76 1.60 10.13
CA VAL A 50 13.14 1.20 9.86
C VAL A 50 13.21 0.25 8.67
N GLU A 51 12.39 -0.81 8.68
CA GLU A 51 12.32 -1.77 7.57
C GLU A 51 11.90 -1.10 6.27
N LEU A 52 10.94 -0.17 6.33
CA LEU A 52 10.46 0.59 5.19
C LEU A 52 11.57 1.46 4.59
N ALA A 53 12.30 2.20 5.42
CA ALA A 53 13.41 3.03 4.97
C ALA A 53 14.53 2.18 4.32
N ARG A 54 14.87 1.03 4.93
CA ARG A 54 15.86 0.09 4.41
C ARG A 54 15.39 -0.51 3.07
N ALA A 55 14.19 -1.05 3.03
CA ALA A 55 13.59 -1.67 1.85
C ALA A 55 13.52 -0.70 0.67
N ALA A 56 12.95 0.49 0.88
CA ALA A 56 12.81 1.49 -0.17
C ALA A 56 14.16 1.95 -0.72
N SER A 57 15.17 2.11 0.15
CA SER A 57 16.52 2.50 -0.29
C SER A 57 17.21 1.38 -1.05
N TYR A 58 17.13 0.13 -0.57
CA TYR A 58 17.74 -1.02 -1.22
C TYR A 58 17.15 -1.26 -2.61
N ILE A 59 15.81 -1.33 -2.72
CA ILE A 59 15.11 -1.55 -3.98
C ILE A 59 15.39 -0.41 -4.97
N ALA A 60 15.32 0.85 -4.52
CA ALA A 60 15.56 2.01 -5.39
C ALA A 60 17.01 2.09 -5.90
N SER A 61 17.97 1.46 -5.23
CA SER A 61 19.37 1.42 -5.64
C SER A 61 19.67 0.40 -6.74
N THR A 62 18.71 -0.49 -7.06
CA THR A 62 18.89 -1.51 -8.08
C THR A 62 18.81 -0.92 -9.49
N LEU A 63 19.75 -1.32 -10.36
CA LEU A 63 19.91 -0.74 -11.71
C LEU A 63 19.20 -1.51 -12.83
N THR A 64 18.73 -2.73 -12.57
CA THR A 64 18.10 -3.60 -13.58
C THR A 64 16.82 -4.19 -13.06
N THR A 65 15.85 -4.44 -13.94
CA THR A 65 14.58 -5.09 -13.58
C THR A 65 14.78 -6.42 -12.87
N LYS A 66 15.80 -7.19 -13.28
CA LYS A 66 16.14 -8.48 -12.64
C LYS A 66 16.61 -8.30 -11.19
N SER A 67 17.54 -7.35 -10.95
CA SER A 67 18.01 -7.08 -9.59
C SER A 67 16.95 -6.42 -8.73
N THR A 68 16.06 -5.59 -9.29
CA THR A 68 14.89 -5.04 -8.59
C THR A 68 13.94 -6.14 -8.12
N LEU A 69 13.62 -7.11 -8.98
CA LEU A 69 12.73 -8.22 -8.62
C LEU A 69 13.33 -9.09 -7.52
N ALA A 70 14.63 -9.39 -7.60
CA ALA A 70 15.34 -10.14 -6.57
C ALA A 70 15.32 -9.38 -5.24
N ALA A 71 15.64 -8.08 -5.24
CA ALA A 71 15.63 -7.24 -4.04
C ALA A 71 14.22 -7.16 -3.40
N VAL A 72 13.17 -7.06 -4.21
CA VAL A 72 11.79 -7.08 -3.70
C VAL A 72 11.47 -8.42 -3.04
N THR A 73 11.83 -9.53 -3.70
CA THR A 73 11.58 -10.88 -3.16
C THR A 73 12.30 -11.06 -1.83
N GLU A 74 13.60 -10.72 -1.77
CA GLU A 74 14.41 -10.79 -0.56
C GLU A 74 13.83 -9.96 0.59
N VAL A 75 13.44 -8.70 0.32
CA VAL A 75 12.85 -7.83 1.33
C VAL A 75 11.55 -8.40 1.89
N LEU A 76 10.67 -8.92 1.04
CA LEU A 76 9.36 -9.40 1.46
C LEU A 76 9.44 -10.77 2.15
N GLU A 77 10.32 -11.66 1.68
CA GLU A 77 10.59 -12.92 2.36
C GLU A 77 11.23 -12.69 3.73
N GLN A 78 12.23 -11.80 3.82
CA GLN A 78 12.86 -11.46 5.10
C GLN A 78 11.84 -10.83 6.07
N PHE A 79 10.94 -9.98 5.59
CA PHE A 79 9.86 -9.43 6.43
C PHE A 79 8.98 -10.55 7.01
N VAL A 80 8.60 -11.53 6.20
CA VAL A 80 7.80 -12.68 6.66
C VAL A 80 8.57 -13.54 7.65
N VAL A 81 9.87 -13.75 7.44
CA VAL A 81 10.72 -14.48 8.39
C VAL A 81 10.80 -13.76 9.74
N ASP A 82 10.98 -12.44 9.73
CA ASP A 82 11.21 -11.66 10.96
C ASP A 82 9.92 -11.40 11.75
N ARG A 83 8.78 -11.18 11.07
CA ARG A 83 7.53 -10.74 11.70
C ARG A 83 6.32 -11.64 11.45
N GLY A 84 6.48 -12.67 10.63
CA GLY A 84 5.37 -13.46 10.10
C GLY A 84 4.64 -12.76 8.95
N SER A 85 3.66 -13.45 8.38
CA SER A 85 2.81 -12.91 7.31
C SER A 85 1.81 -11.84 7.80
N GLY A 86 1.62 -11.73 9.12
CA GLY A 86 0.75 -10.74 9.75
C GLY A 86 1.21 -9.31 9.48
N GLY A 87 0.46 -8.57 8.67
CA GLY A 87 0.76 -7.18 8.33
C GLY A 87 1.61 -6.99 7.06
N LEU A 88 1.96 -8.08 6.36
CA LEU A 88 2.67 -8.04 5.07
C LEU A 88 1.94 -7.15 4.05
N ASP A 89 0.61 -7.26 3.95
CA ASP A 89 -0.20 -6.40 3.08
C ASP A 89 -0.04 -4.92 3.42
N GLN A 90 -0.01 -4.59 4.72
CA GLN A 90 0.12 -3.20 5.18
C GLN A 90 1.52 -2.66 4.87
N PHE A 91 2.55 -3.49 5.08
CA PHE A 91 3.93 -3.18 4.74
C PHE A 91 4.11 -2.94 3.24
N CYS A 92 3.62 -3.84 2.39
CA CYS A 92 3.68 -3.69 0.94
C CYS A 92 2.95 -2.42 0.47
N ASN A 93 1.80 -2.07 1.09
CA ASN A 93 1.07 -0.85 0.74
C ASN A 93 1.85 0.43 1.07
N VAL A 94 2.53 0.50 2.22
CA VAL A 94 3.38 1.66 2.57
C VAL A 94 4.67 1.69 1.74
N LEU A 95 5.24 0.53 1.39
CA LEU A 95 6.43 0.40 0.55
C LEU A 95 6.17 0.84 -0.89
N VAL A 96 5.02 0.46 -1.46
CA VAL A 96 4.60 0.93 -2.78
C VAL A 96 4.58 2.45 -2.84
N ASP A 97 3.99 3.11 -1.84
CA ASP A 97 3.91 4.58 -1.83
C ASP A 97 5.29 5.24 -1.72
N ASP A 98 6.20 4.67 -0.94
CA ASP A 98 7.59 5.16 -0.85
C ASP A 98 8.36 4.97 -2.17
N LEU A 99 8.15 3.85 -2.86
CA LEU A 99 8.75 3.59 -4.17
C LEU A 99 8.15 4.49 -5.27
N GLU A 100 6.83 4.76 -5.23
CA GLU A 100 6.15 5.69 -6.13
C GLU A 100 6.71 7.11 -5.96
N LYS A 101 6.87 7.59 -4.71
CA LYS A 101 7.49 8.90 -4.41
C LYS A 101 8.94 9.02 -4.89
N ARG A 102 9.67 7.91 -4.93
CA ARG A 102 11.06 7.85 -5.41
C ARG A 102 11.16 7.67 -6.93
N GLY A 103 10.05 7.50 -7.64
CA GLY A 103 10.04 7.24 -9.09
C GLY A 103 10.47 5.81 -9.48
N CYS A 104 10.50 4.86 -8.54
CA CYS A 104 10.92 3.49 -8.79
C CYS A 104 9.76 2.63 -9.34
N ALA A 105 9.37 2.87 -10.59
CA ALA A 105 8.21 2.22 -11.21
C ALA A 105 8.31 0.68 -11.25
N TYR A 106 9.49 0.13 -11.55
CA TYR A 106 9.69 -1.32 -11.57
C TYR A 106 9.53 -1.96 -10.19
N GLY A 107 10.04 -1.31 -9.13
CA GLY A 107 9.86 -1.78 -7.75
C GLY A 107 8.38 -1.82 -7.36
N VAL A 108 7.63 -0.80 -7.73
CA VAL A 108 6.17 -0.74 -7.49
C VAL A 108 5.44 -1.91 -8.15
N VAL A 109 5.75 -2.19 -9.43
CA VAL A 109 5.14 -3.31 -10.16
C VAL A 109 5.50 -4.64 -9.54
N ALA A 110 6.76 -4.84 -9.15
CA ALA A 110 7.22 -6.06 -8.51
C ALA A 110 6.52 -6.32 -7.16
N VAL A 111 6.44 -5.32 -6.28
CA VAL A 111 5.74 -5.44 -4.98
C VAL A 111 4.25 -5.75 -5.17
N LYS A 112 3.58 -5.06 -6.10
CA LYS A 112 2.16 -5.32 -6.43
C LYS A 112 1.96 -6.72 -7.01
N SER A 113 2.92 -7.23 -7.77
CA SER A 113 2.85 -8.59 -8.35
C SER A 113 3.05 -9.67 -7.29
N TYR A 114 3.95 -9.43 -6.33
CA TYR A 114 4.14 -10.32 -5.19
C TYR A 114 2.85 -10.48 -4.37
N LEU A 115 2.19 -9.36 -4.03
CA LEU A 115 0.90 -9.39 -3.32
C LEU A 115 -0.19 -10.20 -4.03
N ARG A 116 -0.21 -10.18 -5.36
CA ARG A 116 -1.18 -10.95 -6.16
C ARG A 116 -0.85 -12.44 -6.19
N ALA A 117 0.43 -12.79 -6.18
CA ALA A 117 0.89 -14.17 -6.18
C ALA A 117 0.75 -14.84 -4.80
N GLY A 118 0.67 -14.04 -3.73
CA GLY A 118 0.75 -14.52 -2.34
C GLY A 118 2.19 -14.81 -1.93
N PRO A 119 2.50 -14.83 -0.61
CA PRO A 119 3.79 -15.28 -0.13
C PRO A 119 4.02 -16.72 -0.61
N ARG A 120 5.19 -17.00 -1.17
CA ARG A 120 5.55 -18.35 -1.65
C ARG A 120 5.80 -19.27 -0.45
N GLY A 121 4.73 -19.77 0.15
CA GLY A 121 4.79 -20.81 1.16
C GLY A 121 3.66 -20.72 2.15
N ASP A 122 2.55 -21.42 1.82
CA ASP A 122 1.69 -22.19 2.73
C ASP A 122 1.03 -23.31 1.87
N ALA A 123 1.77 -24.40 1.65
CA ALA A 123 1.24 -25.69 1.16
C ALA A 123 1.86 -26.81 2.01
#